data_AF-A0A137Q072-F1
#
_entry.id   AF-A0A137Q072-F1
#
_cell.length_a   1.000
_cell.length_b   1.000
_cell.length_c   1.000
_cell.angle_alpha   90.00
_cell.angle_beta   90.00
_cell.angle_gamma   90.00
#
_symmetry.space_group_name_H-M   'P 1'
#
loop_
_entity.id
_entity.type
_entity.pdbx_description
1 polymer ?
#
loop_
_entity_poly.entity_id
_entity_poly.type
_entity_poly.pdbx_seq_one_letter_code
_entity_poly.pdbx_strand_id
1 'polypeptide(L)'
;MATPPPRPFQIVCQGRKADVPVSDSCVPITFGTREPDFVCTPAWMFEVTSDNEGMFRNSQGLYAFAQGGVVIACDQPTVFQVFRNRDGTFLVAIPDAELIWGVKPDNTLGIMDAQQAITPNKLFSFQ
;
A
#
# COMPACT_ATOMS: atom_id res chain seq x y z
N MET A 1 11.06 -9.13 13.45
CA MET A 1 9.82 -9.47 12.69
C MET A 1 8.71 -8.62 13.27
N ALA A 2 7.97 -7.88 12.44
CA ALA A 2 6.97 -6.95 12.95
C ALA A 2 5.78 -6.90 12.00
N THR A 3 4.62 -7.20 12.54
CA THR A 3 3.31 -7.03 11.93
C THR A 3 2.99 -5.53 11.84
N PRO A 4 2.28 -5.07 10.79
CA PRO A 4 1.69 -3.72 10.76
C PRO A 4 0.87 -3.40 12.02
N PRO A 5 0.58 -2.12 12.31
CA PRO A 5 -0.20 -1.74 13.47
C PRO A 5 -1.56 -2.48 13.50
N PRO A 6 -2.01 -3.01 14.65
CA PRO A 6 -3.29 -3.73 14.77
C PRO A 6 -4.50 -2.77 14.79
N ARG A 7 -4.31 -1.53 14.34
CA ARG A 7 -5.29 -0.45 14.36
C ARG A 7 -5.29 0.22 12.98
N PRO A 8 -6.39 0.90 12.59
CA PRO A 8 -6.40 1.65 11.35
C PRO A 8 -5.21 2.63 11.27
N PHE A 9 -4.57 2.68 10.11
CA PHE A 9 -3.39 3.49 9.83
C PHE A 9 -3.48 4.15 8.45
N GLN A 10 -2.70 5.19 8.23
CA GLN A 10 -2.46 5.78 6.93
C GLN A 10 -1.25 5.11 6.28
N ILE A 11 -1.35 4.74 5.01
CA ILE A 11 -0.20 4.29 4.22
C ILE A 11 0.50 5.54 3.69
N VAL A 12 1.76 5.74 4.08
CA VAL A 12 2.53 6.94 3.72
C VAL A 12 3.78 6.54 2.96
N CYS A 13 4.09 7.23 1.86
CA CYS A 13 5.34 7.08 1.12
C CYS A 13 5.90 8.47 0.80
N GLN A 14 7.17 8.70 1.16
CA GLN A 14 7.84 10.00 0.96
C GLN A 14 7.02 11.20 1.48
N GLY A 15 6.36 11.05 2.63
CA GLY A 15 5.52 12.10 3.24
C GLY A 15 4.14 12.28 2.60
N ARG A 16 3.80 11.53 1.54
CA ARG A 16 2.49 11.56 0.88
C ARG A 16 1.64 10.39 1.34
N LYS A 17 0.35 10.62 1.53
CA LYS A 17 -0.61 9.59 1.94
C LYS A 17 -1.19 8.88 0.71
N ALA A 18 -1.46 7.59 0.87
CA ALA A 18 -2.24 6.83 -0.09
C ALA A 18 -3.69 7.34 -0.09
N ASP A 19 -4.19 7.62 -1.28
CA ASP A 19 -5.52 8.13 -1.53
C ASP A 19 -6.27 7.24 -2.51
N VAL A 20 -7.58 7.15 -2.29
CA VAL A 20 -8.52 6.36 -3.07
C VAL A 20 -9.78 7.19 -3.29
N PRO A 21 -10.08 7.61 -4.53
CA PRO A 21 -11.33 8.29 -4.85
C PRO A 21 -12.53 7.44 -4.43
N VAL A 22 -13.59 8.08 -3.95
CA VAL A 22 -14.87 7.39 -3.72
C VAL A 22 -15.40 6.89 -5.06
N SER A 23 -15.53 5.57 -5.19
CA SER A 23 -15.98 4.90 -6.41
C SER A 23 -16.64 3.57 -6.06
N ASP A 24 -17.66 3.19 -6.84
CA ASP A 24 -18.28 1.86 -6.79
C ASP A 24 -17.53 0.83 -7.67
N SER A 25 -16.39 1.23 -8.24
CA SER A 25 -15.56 0.41 -9.12
C SER A 25 -14.09 0.42 -8.67
N CYS A 26 -13.31 -0.53 -9.18
CA CYS A 26 -11.92 -0.66 -8.82
C CYS A 26 -11.11 0.53 -9.36
N VAL A 27 -10.38 1.21 -8.47
CA VAL A 27 -9.70 2.48 -8.76
C VAL A 27 -8.23 2.44 -8.35
N PRO A 28 -7.33 3.15 -9.06
CA PRO A 28 -5.94 3.23 -8.66
C PRO A 28 -5.76 3.82 -7.26
N ILE A 29 -4.86 3.23 -6.48
CA ILE A 29 -4.37 3.85 -5.25
C ILE A 29 -3.30 4.87 -5.66
N THR A 30 -3.44 6.13 -5.24
CA THR A 30 -2.52 7.21 -5.64
C THR A 30 -1.86 7.87 -4.45
N PHE A 31 -0.71 8.51 -4.66
CA PHE A 31 0.01 9.27 -3.64
C PHE A 31 0.04 10.74 -4.08
N GLY A 32 -1.00 11.48 -3.70
CA GLY A 32 -1.22 12.85 -4.14
C GLY A 32 -0.13 13.83 -3.71
N THR A 33 0.01 14.92 -4.48
CA THR A 33 0.76 16.15 -4.12
C THR A 33 -0.16 17.30 -3.68
N ARG A 34 -1.48 17.06 -3.60
CA ARG A 34 -2.47 18.12 -3.38
C ARG A 34 -2.73 18.35 -1.89
N GLU A 35 -2.78 19.64 -1.53
CA GLU A 35 -3.27 20.16 -0.26
C GLU A 35 -4.71 19.68 0.07
N PRO A 36 -5.09 19.70 1.36
CA PRO A 36 -5.95 18.70 1.99
C PRO A 36 -7.44 19.00 1.91
N ASP A 37 -7.90 19.77 0.93
CA ASP A 37 -9.13 20.52 1.19
C ASP A 37 -10.39 19.66 1.22
N PHE A 38 -10.50 18.54 0.47
CA PHE A 38 -11.78 17.80 0.46
C PHE A 38 -11.70 16.28 0.20
N VAL A 39 -10.53 15.66 0.11
CA VAL A 39 -10.44 14.20 -0.07
C VAL A 39 -10.01 13.55 1.23
N CYS A 40 -10.96 12.90 1.92
CA CYS A 40 -10.67 12.07 3.08
C CYS A 40 -9.80 10.89 2.64
N THR A 41 -8.49 10.97 2.86
CA THR A 41 -7.57 9.84 2.64
C THR A 41 -8.02 8.67 3.50
N PRO A 42 -8.38 7.51 2.92
CA PRO A 42 -8.99 6.44 3.67
C PRO A 42 -8.00 5.87 4.69
N ALA A 43 -8.50 5.50 5.86
CA ALA A 43 -7.72 4.69 6.78
C ALA A 43 -7.63 3.26 6.25
N TRP A 44 -6.50 2.61 6.48
CA TRP A 44 -6.22 1.24 6.08
C TRP A 44 -6.05 0.34 7.29
N MET A 45 -6.36 -0.93 7.14
CA MET A 45 -6.14 -1.97 8.12
C MET A 45 -5.42 -3.13 7.42
N PHE A 46 -4.51 -3.78 8.15
CA PHE A 46 -3.87 -5.01 7.70
C PHE A 46 -4.54 -6.21 8.35
N GLU A 47 -5.25 -6.99 7.55
CA GLU A 47 -5.91 -8.22 7.98
C GLU A 47 -4.92 -9.38 7.83
N VAL A 48 -4.34 -9.80 8.95
CA VAL A 48 -3.27 -10.81 9.01
C VAL A 48 -3.81 -12.19 8.62
N THR A 49 -3.15 -12.85 7.67
CA THR A 49 -3.41 -14.24 7.29
C THR A 49 -2.33 -15.21 7.83
N SER A 50 -1.08 -14.75 7.98
CA SER A 50 0.05 -15.49 8.55
C SER A 50 1.07 -14.52 9.19
N ASP A 51 2.17 -15.02 9.77
CA ASP A 51 3.13 -14.24 10.61
C ASP A 51 3.66 -12.93 9.99
N ASN A 52 3.59 -12.78 8.67
CA ASN A 52 3.87 -11.52 7.98
C ASN A 52 3.08 -11.31 6.69
N GLU A 53 2.04 -12.11 6.45
CA GLU A 53 1.19 -11.98 5.28
C GLU A 53 -0.21 -11.51 5.67
N GLY A 54 -0.85 -10.81 4.75
CA GLY A 54 -2.20 -10.33 4.97
C GLY A 54 -2.70 -9.47 3.83
N MET A 55 -3.89 -8.93 4.04
CA MET A 55 -4.60 -8.11 3.06
C MET A 55 -4.73 -6.69 3.60
N PHE A 56 -4.56 -5.69 2.75
CA PHE A 56 -4.81 -4.30 3.13
C PHE A 56 -6.24 -3.94 2.76
N ARG A 57 -7.06 -3.58 3.74
CA ARG A 57 -8.44 -3.13 3.55
C ARG A 57 -8.60 -1.69 3.98
N ASN A 58 -9.25 -0.87 3.16
CA ASN A 58 -9.49 0.53 3.47
C ASN A 58 -10.84 0.74 4.20
N SER A 59 -11.05 1.94 4.74
CA SER A 59 -12.27 2.31 5.49
C SER A 59 -13.53 2.40 4.63
N GLN A 60 -13.40 2.35 3.29
CA GLN A 60 -14.51 2.24 2.34
C GLN A 60 -14.88 0.77 2.07
N GLY A 61 -14.13 -0.19 2.61
CA GLY A 61 -14.36 -1.62 2.46
C GLY A 61 -13.64 -2.27 1.27
N LEU A 62 -12.85 -1.51 0.51
CA LEU A 62 -12.07 -2.00 -0.63
C LEU A 62 -10.70 -2.53 -0.18
N TYR A 63 -10.18 -3.52 -0.88
CA TYR A 63 -8.89 -4.13 -0.66
C TYR A 63 -7.85 -3.63 -1.67
N ALA A 64 -6.58 -3.62 -1.26
CA ALA A 64 -5.47 -3.51 -2.19
C ALA A 64 -5.39 -4.79 -3.05
N PHE A 65 -5.40 -4.59 -4.37
CA PHE A 65 -5.39 -5.65 -5.36
C PHE A 65 -4.30 -5.41 -6.40
N ALA A 66 -3.39 -6.37 -6.59
CA ALA A 66 -2.32 -6.27 -7.57
C ALA A 66 -2.78 -6.83 -8.92
N GLN A 67 -2.81 -5.97 -9.96
CA GLN A 67 -3.20 -6.36 -11.31
C GLN A 67 -2.39 -5.57 -12.34
N GLY A 68 -1.85 -6.24 -13.37
CA GLY A 68 -1.21 -5.55 -14.49
C GLY A 68 -0.05 -4.62 -14.11
N GLY A 69 0.67 -4.95 -13.02
CA GLY A 69 1.77 -4.13 -12.50
C GLY A 69 1.35 -2.87 -11.74
N VAL A 70 0.06 -2.68 -11.46
CA VAL A 70 -0.47 -1.64 -10.57
C VAL A 70 -1.12 -2.27 -9.35
N VAL A 71 -1.29 -1.47 -8.28
CA VAL A 71 -2.11 -1.83 -7.14
C VAL A 71 -3.32 -0.89 -7.11
N ILE A 72 -4.51 -1.48 -7.18
CA ILE A 72 -5.79 -0.78 -7.19
C ILE A 72 -6.56 -1.10 -5.91
N ALA A 73 -7.49 -0.23 -5.52
CA ALA A 73 -8.49 -0.52 -4.50
C ALA A 73 -9.69 -1.18 -5.17
N CYS A 74 -10.04 -2.41 -4.78
CA CYS A 74 -11.04 -3.26 -5.43
C CYS A 74 -11.77 -4.12 -4.41
N ASP A 75 -12.86 -4.79 -4.80
CA ASP A 75 -13.57 -5.73 -3.94
C ASP A 75 -12.80 -7.06 -3.71
N GLN A 76 -11.85 -7.35 -4.59
CA GLN A 76 -10.96 -8.50 -4.52
C GLN A 76 -9.66 -8.17 -3.78
N PRO A 77 -9.19 -9.01 -2.84
CA PRO A 77 -7.91 -8.80 -2.18
C PRO A 77 -6.75 -9.47 -2.90
N THR A 78 -5.55 -8.92 -2.69
CA THR A 78 -4.29 -9.65 -2.88
C THR A 78 -3.62 -9.83 -1.52
N VAL A 79 -3.08 -11.03 -1.26
CA VAL A 79 -2.25 -11.29 -0.08
C VAL A 79 -0.86 -10.71 -0.33
N PHE A 80 -0.37 -9.91 0.61
CA PHE A 80 0.95 -9.30 0.57
C PHE A 80 1.76 -9.70 1.78
N GLN A 81 3.07 -9.80 1.59
CA GLN A 81 4.03 -10.00 2.66
C GLN A 81 4.64 -8.67 3.09
N VAL A 82 4.73 -8.42 4.39
CA VAL A 82 5.22 -7.15 4.93
C VAL A 82 6.51 -7.34 5.72
N PHE A 83 7.52 -6.54 5.39
CA PHE A 83 8.82 -6.54 6.05
C PHE A 83 9.11 -5.18 6.67
N ARG A 84 9.37 -5.14 7.98
CA ARG A 84 9.74 -3.92 8.68
C ARG A 84 11.25 -3.71 8.68
N ASN A 85 11.68 -2.52 8.25
CA ASN A 85 13.05 -2.06 8.29
C ASN A 85 13.43 -1.54 9.69
N ARG A 86 14.74 -1.39 9.93
CA ARG A 86 15.28 -0.90 11.22
C ARG A 86 14.88 0.54 11.54
N ASP A 87 14.67 1.36 10.51
CA ASP A 87 14.22 2.76 10.63
C ASP A 87 12.71 2.89 10.88
N GLY A 88 11.99 1.76 10.94
CA GLY A 88 10.55 1.72 11.15
C GLY A 88 9.72 1.82 9.87
N THR A 89 10.34 1.96 8.70
CA THR A 89 9.64 1.84 7.41
C THR A 89 9.32 0.39 7.07
N PHE A 90 8.51 0.19 6.03
CA PHE A 90 8.04 -1.12 5.59
C PHE A 90 8.28 -1.30 4.09
N LEU A 91 8.66 -2.52 3.73
CA LEU A 91 8.57 -3.06 2.37
C LEU A 91 7.33 -3.96 2.31
N VAL A 92 6.59 -3.88 1.21
CA VAL A 92 5.43 -4.72 0.95
C VAL A 92 5.69 -5.50 -0.33
N ALA A 93 5.66 -6.82 -0.25
CA ALA A 93 6.00 -7.75 -1.32
C ALA A 93 4.79 -8.60 -1.74
N ILE A 94 4.80 -9.08 -2.98
CA ILE A 94 3.94 -10.17 -3.40
C ILE A 94 4.60 -11.48 -2.93
N PRO A 95 3.91 -12.35 -2.18
CA PRO A 95 4.45 -13.64 -1.75
C PRO A 95 4.97 -14.45 -2.93
N ASP A 96 6.12 -15.10 -2.74
CA ASP A 96 6.78 -15.95 -3.75
C ASP A 96 7.12 -15.26 -5.09
N ALA A 97 7.05 -13.93 -5.15
CA ALA A 97 7.47 -13.14 -6.30
C ALA A 97 8.56 -12.15 -5.89
N GLU A 98 9.54 -11.91 -6.77
CA GLU A 98 10.57 -10.87 -6.59
C GLU A 98 10.01 -9.47 -6.89
N LEU A 99 8.79 -9.21 -6.41
CA LEU A 99 7.99 -8.04 -6.73
C LEU A 99 7.50 -7.35 -5.46
N ILE A 100 7.70 -6.04 -5.40
CA ILE A 100 7.37 -5.19 -4.25
C ILE A 100 6.52 -4.00 -4.67
N TRP A 101 5.84 -3.39 -3.70
CA TRP A 101 5.19 -2.11 -3.87
C TRP A 101 6.19 -1.00 -4.17
N GLY A 102 5.77 -0.05 -4.99
CA GLY A 102 6.47 1.21 -5.16
C GLY A 102 5.58 2.27 -5.81
N VAL A 103 5.82 3.54 -5.49
CA VAL A 103 5.11 4.66 -6.10
C VAL A 103 5.73 4.98 -7.45
N LYS A 104 4.92 4.87 -8.52
CA LYS A 104 5.30 5.12 -9.91
C LYS A 104 5.42 6.63 -10.22
N PRO A 105 6.05 7.02 -11.35
CA PRO A 105 6.17 8.43 -11.75
C PRO A 105 4.84 9.16 -11.93
N ASP A 106 3.76 8.44 -12.25
CA ASP A 106 2.39 8.96 -12.36
C ASP A 106 1.67 9.08 -11.00
N ASN A 107 2.39 8.86 -9.90
CA ASN A 107 1.91 8.85 -8.52
C ASN A 107 0.97 7.69 -8.17
N THR A 108 0.83 6.68 -9.01
CA THR A 108 0.06 5.48 -8.68
C THR A 108 0.90 4.50 -7.85
N LEU A 109 0.23 3.69 -7.02
CA LEU A 109 0.85 2.54 -6.38
C LEU A 109 1.05 1.43 -7.43
N GLY A 110 2.28 0.99 -7.56
CA GLY A 110 2.72 0.01 -8.54
C GLY A 110 3.31 -1.23 -7.89
N ILE A 111 3.47 -2.25 -8.72
CA ILE A 111 4.34 -3.39 -8.46
C ILE A 111 5.63 -3.21 -9.25
N MET A 112 6.77 -3.38 -8.58
CA MET A 112 8.12 -3.14 -9.10
C MET A 112 9.06 -4.27 -8.71
N ASP A 113 10.13 -4.43 -9.47
CA ASP A 113 11.16 -5.44 -9.19
C ASP A 113 11.93 -5.13 -7.88
N ALA A 114 12.09 -6.16 -7.05
CA ALA A 114 12.83 -6.10 -5.79
C ALA A 114 14.36 -6.08 -5.98
N GLN A 115 14.87 -6.59 -7.10
CA GLN A 115 16.31 -6.60 -7.44
C GLN A 115 16.84 -5.20 -7.75
N GLN A 116 15.96 -4.29 -8.19
CA GLN A 116 16.32 -2.88 -8.34
C GLN A 116 16.54 -2.22 -6.99
N ALA A 117 17.46 -1.26 -6.93
CA ALA A 117 17.77 -0.50 -5.71
C ALA A 117 16.49 -0.09 -4.96
N ILE A 118 16.49 -0.35 -3.64
CA ILE A 118 15.40 0.07 -2.76
C ILE A 118 15.51 1.58 -2.57
N THR A 119 14.73 2.30 -3.36
CA THR A 119 14.64 3.75 -3.36
C THR A 119 13.53 4.22 -2.41
N PRO A 120 13.55 5.50 -1.96
CA PRO A 120 12.56 6.00 -1.01
C PRO A 120 11.09 5.88 -1.44
N ASN A 121 10.80 5.79 -2.75
CA ASN A 121 9.44 5.56 -3.27
C ASN A 121 8.95 4.10 -3.13
N LYS A 122 9.79 3.19 -2.65
CA LYS A 122 9.46 1.78 -2.33
C LYS A 122 9.31 1.56 -0.82
N LEU A 123 9.54 2.59 -0.01
CA LEU A 123 9.51 2.52 1.45
C LEU A 123 8.26 3.21 1.99
N PHE A 124 7.53 2.49 2.85
CA PHE A 124 6.25 2.93 3.38
C PHE A 124 6.30 3.12 4.90
N SER A 125 5.48 4.02 5.41
CA SER A 125 5.20 4.16 6.85
C SER A 125 3.71 3.93 7.09
N PHE A 126 3.38 3.25 8.18
CA PHE A 126 2.00 3.04 8.62
C PHE A 126 1.77 3.89 9.88
N GLN A 127 1.00 4.96 9.74
CA GLN A 127 0.83 6.01 10.77
C GLN A 127 -0.59 6.05 11.34
#